data_AF-A0AAW2QSI6-F1
#
_entry.id   AF-A0AAW2QSI6-F1
#
_cell.length_a   1.000
_cell.length_b   1.000
_cell.length_c   1.000
_cell.angle_alpha   90.00
_cell.angle_beta   90.00
_cell.angle_gamma   90.00
#
_symmetry.space_group_name_H-M   'P 1'
#
loop_
_entity.id
_entity.type
_entity.pdbx_description
1 polymer ?
#
loop_
_entity_poly.entity_id
_entity_poly.type
_entity_poly.pdbx_seq_one_letter_code
_entity_poly.pdbx_strand_id
1 'polypeptide(L)' 'MQKERVRNGKRPITTWEEMRGIMRKRFLQFYYRRELHNHLQRLTQGSKSVDEYYKDEDFYYSN' A
#
# COMPACT_ATOMS: atom_id res chain seq x y z
N MET A 1 -21.46 -0.27 -7.92
CA MET A 1 -21.63 -0.55 -6.48
C MET A 1 -23.10 -0.53 -6.05
N GLN A 2 -23.81 0.60 -6.08
CA GLN A 2 -25.25 0.62 -5.76
C GLN A 2 -26.11 -0.24 -6.71
N LYS A 3 -25.90 -0.12 -8.03
CA LYS A 3 -26.56 -0.96 -9.05
C LYS A 3 -26.34 -2.48 -8.82
N GLU A 4 -25.12 -2.85 -8.43
CA GLU A 4 -24.74 -4.23 -8.11
C GLU A 4 -25.40 -4.72 -6.82
N ARG A 5 -25.55 -3.84 -5.82
CA ARG A 5 -26.28 -4.14 -4.57
C ARG A 5 -27.76 -4.37 -4.84
N VAL A 6 -28.39 -3.54 -5.66
CA VAL A 6 -29.79 -3.70 -6.08
C VAL A 6 -30.00 -5.04 -6.78
N ARG A 7 -29.13 -5.39 -7.73
CA ARG A 7 -29.16 -6.70 -8.41
C ARG A 7 -29.04 -7.88 -7.43
N ASN A 8 -28.28 -7.70 -6.35
CA ASN A 8 -28.09 -8.70 -5.31
C ASN A 8 -29.14 -8.61 -4.18
N GLY A 9 -30.24 -7.88 -4.37
CA GLY A 9 -31.31 -7.71 -3.38
C GLY A 9 -30.88 -6.98 -2.09
N LYS A 10 -29.72 -6.32 -2.10
CA LYS A 10 -29.21 -5.60 -0.93
C LYS A 10 -29.86 -4.24 -0.82
N ARG A 11 -30.14 -3.85 0.43
CA ARG A 11 -30.68 -2.51 0.74
C ARG A 11 -29.80 -1.41 0.16
N PRO A 12 -30.43 -0.31 -0.30
CA PRO A 12 -29.71 0.86 -0.75
C PRO A 12 -28.86 1.43 0.39
N ILE A 13 -27.70 1.98 0.05
CA ILE A 13 -26.86 2.71 1.02
C ILE A 13 -27.52 4.05 1.27
N THR A 14 -27.90 4.32 2.52
CA THR A 14 -28.62 5.54 2.89
C THR A 14 -27.75 6.55 3.60
N THR A 15 -26.59 6.13 4.14
CA THR A 15 -25.68 7.02 4.85
C THR A 15 -24.29 7.05 4.24
N TRP A 16 -23.60 8.16 4.46
CA TRP A 16 -22.20 8.31 4.06
C TRP A 16 -21.26 7.37 4.84
N GLU A 17 -21.59 7.05 6.09
CA GLU A 17 -20.77 6.14 6.90
C GLU A 17 -20.81 4.70 6.38
N GLU A 18 -21.99 4.22 6.00
CA GLU A 18 -22.16 2.92 5.34
C GLU A 18 -21.36 2.88 4.02
N MET A 19 -21.45 3.96 3.23
CA MET A 19 -20.71 4.10 1.97
C MET A 19 -19.21 4.00 2.20
N ARG A 20 -18.67 4.75 3.18
CA ARG A 20 -17.24 4.69 3.55
C ARG A 20 -16.84 3.30 4.01
N GLY A 21 -17.61 2.65 4.89
CA GLY A 21 -17.30 1.31 5.39
C GLY A 21 -17.21 0.27 4.27
N ILE A 22 -18.16 0.31 3.33
CA ILE A 22 -18.18 -0.59 2.16
C ILE A 22 -16.99 -0.32 1.24
N MET A 23 -16.69 0.95 0.94
CA MET A 23 -15.54 1.32 0.10
C MET A 23 -14.22 0.90 0.74
N ARG A 24 -14.05 1.11 2.04
CA ARG A 24 -12.86 0.64 2.77
C ARG A 24 -12.73 -0.88 2.72
N LYS A 25 -13.81 -1.63 2.99
CA LYS A 25 -13.73 -3.10 2.93
C LYS A 25 -13.39 -3.61 1.52
N ARG A 26 -14.01 -3.03 0.49
CA ARG A 26 -13.82 -3.49 -0.90
C ARG A 26 -12.46 -3.11 -1.47
N PHE A 27 -12.00 -1.90 -1.20
CA PHE A 27 -10.81 -1.36 -1.84
C PHE A 27 -9.59 -1.33 -0.92
N LEU A 28 -9.73 -0.87 0.33
CA LEU A 28 -8.58 -0.78 1.24
C LEU A 28 -7.96 -2.15 1.55
N GLN A 29 -8.74 -3.21 1.74
CA GLN A 29 -8.17 -4.52 2.11
C GLN A 29 -7.24 -5.11 1.03
N PHE A 30 -7.58 -4.95 -0.25
CA PHE A 30 -6.78 -5.49 -1.36
C PHE A 30 -5.53 -4.64 -1.65
N TYR A 31 -5.68 -3.31 -1.68
CA TYR A 31 -4.55 -2.43 -1.95
C TYR A 31 -3.59 -2.37 -0.76
N TYR A 32 -4.10 -2.27 0.47
CA TYR A 32 -3.25 -2.16 1.66
C TYR A 32 -2.38 -3.40 1.85
N ARG A 33 -2.93 -4.61 1.71
CA ARG A 33 -2.14 -5.84 1.88
C ARG A 33 -1.05 -5.97 0.81
N ARG A 34 -1.37 -5.65 -0.45
CA ARG A 34 -0.41 -5.73 -1.56
C ARG A 34 0.69 -4.67 -1.43
N GLU A 35 0.31 -3.43 -1.14
CA GLU A 35 1.28 -2.34 -0.93
C GLU A 35 2.14 -2.60 0.30
N LEU A 36 1.57 -3.07 1.41
CA LEU A 36 2.32 -3.44 2.61
C LEU A 36 3.30 -4.59 2.32
N HIS A 37 2.85 -5.63 1.61
CA HIS A 37 3.73 -6.73 1.20
C HIS A 37 4.85 -6.25 0.28
N ASN A 38 4.55 -5.40 -0.70
CA ASN A 38 5.56 -4.81 -1.59
C ASN A 38 6.55 -3.94 -0.83
N HIS A 39 6.07 -3.14 0.12
CA HIS A 39 6.91 -2.31 0.97
C HIS A 39 7.82 -3.16 1.85
N LEU A 40 7.30 -4.21 2.49
CA LEU A 40 8.07 -5.15 3.28
C LEU A 40 9.10 -5.93 2.44
N GLN A 41 8.75 -6.33 1.21
CA GLN A 41 9.70 -6.96 0.29
C GLN A 41 10.80 -5.99 -0.17
N ARG A 42 10.48 -4.70 -0.34
CA ARG A 42 11.48 -3.68 -0.68
C ARG A 42 12.31 -3.22 0.52
N LEU A 43 11.84 -3.49 1.74
CA LEU A 43 12.54 -3.21 3.00
C LEU A 43 13.69 -4.18 3.27
N THR A 44 14.00 -5.11 2.37
CA THR A 44 15.25 -5.86 2.45
C THR A 44 16.41 -4.87 2.29
N GLN A 45 17.24 -4.78 3.32
CA GLN A 45 18.54 -4.11 3.26
C GLN A 45 19.24 -4.53 1.96
N GLY A 46 19.56 -3.56 1.10
CA GLY A 46 20.34 -3.85 -0.11
C GLY A 46 21.65 -4.53 0.26
N SER A 47 22.30 -5.21 -0.68
CA SER A 47 23.54 -5.97 -0.43
C SER A 47 24.74 -5.11 -0.01
N LYS A 48 24.57 -3.80 0.14
CA LYS A 48 25.65 -2.89 0.50
C LYS A 48 26.10 -3.13 1.93
N SER A 49 27.37 -3.50 2.06
CA SER A 49 28.08 -3.47 3.34
C SER A 49 28.19 -2.04 3.84
N VAL A 50 28.29 -1.87 5.16
CA VAL A 50 28.64 -0.58 5.78
C VAL A 50 29.95 -0.04 5.21
N ASP A 51 30.92 -0.92 4.91
CA ASP A 51 32.20 -0.54 4.30
C ASP A 51 32.06 0.01 2.88
N GLU A 52 31.04 -0.42 2.12
CA GLU A 52 30.78 0.10 0.78
C GLU A 52 30.13 1.49 0.82
N TYR A 53 29.37 1.79 1.87
CA TYR A 53 28.82 3.12 2.09
C TYR A 53 29.91 4.16 2.37
N TYR A 54 30.90 3.82 3.21
CA TYR A 54 32.01 4.73 3.52
C TYR A 54 32.86 5.06 2.28
N LYS A 55 33.13 4.07 1.42
CA LYS A 55 33.93 4.28 0.20
C LYS A 55 33.25 5.18 -0.82
N ASP A 56 31.92 5.09 -0.95
CA ASP A 56 31.14 5.96 -1.84
C ASP A 56 31.15 7.42 -1.34
N GLU A 57 31.02 7.65 -0.03
CA GLU A 57 31.14 8.98 0.57
C GLU A 57 32.54 9.55 0.38
N ASP A 58 33.59 8.77 0.68
CA ASP A 58 34.99 9.18 0.51
C ASP A 58 35.31 9.54 -0.95
N PHE A 59 34.77 8.80 -1.93
CA PHE A 59 34.93 9.09 -3.36
C PHE A 59 34.24 10.41 -3.77
N TYR A 60 33.06 10.70 -3.22
CA TYR A 60 32.35 11.95 -3.49
C TYR A 60 33.08 13.19 -2.95
N TYR A 61 33.80 13.07 -1.84
CA TYR A 61 34.61 14.16 -1.27
C TYR A 61 36.01 14.28 -1.91
N SER A 62 36.39 13.35 -2.79
CA SER A 62 37.70 13.27 -3.43
C SER A 62 37.76 13.93 -4.82
N ASN A 63 36.68 14.56 -5.30
CA ASN A 63 36.57 15.15 -6.64
C ASN A 63 36.27 16.66 -6.57
#